data_AF-A0A935LV49-F1
#
_entry.id   AF-A0A935LV49-F1
#
_cell.length_a   1.000
_cell.length_b   1.000
_cell.length_c   1.000
_cell.angle_alpha   90.00
_cell.angle_beta   90.00
_cell.angle_gamma   90.00
#
_symmetry.space_group_name_H-M   'P 1'
#
loop_
_entity.id
_entity.type
_entity.pdbx_description
1 polymer ?
#
loop_
_entity_poly.entity_id
_entity_poly.type
_entity_poly.pdbx_seq_one_letter_code
_entity_poly.pdbx_strand_id
1 'polypeptide(L)'
;MIKIYFKLVILLLVVFFISCNDVKKSSVDDNKSKELKEKELELRERELDLKEKELASKENNLSENINSGIKGDYPEVSLIKLTDQDLQNRDSWELRIMRNEVYARHGYIFKLPELREYFIRQNWYDPQFDDVNNMLSDLEKENVEKIRKYEEYTDSKYKSYSR
;
A
#
# COMPACT_ATOMS: atom_id res chain seq x y z
N MET A 1 37.77 2.05 22.06
CA MET A 1 37.83 1.65 23.48
C MET A 1 36.54 0.98 24.00
N ILE A 2 35.34 1.43 23.60
CA ILE A 2 34.05 0.86 24.05
C ILE A 2 33.83 -0.63 23.66
N LYS A 3 34.35 -1.09 22.51
CA LYS A 3 34.16 -2.48 22.02
C LYS A 3 34.93 -3.54 22.83
N ILE A 4 35.98 -3.16 23.57
CA ILE A 4 36.79 -4.09 24.39
C ILE A 4 36.10 -4.33 25.74
N TYR A 5 35.50 -3.29 26.33
CA TYR A 5 34.71 -3.41 27.55
C TYR A 5 33.47 -4.30 27.36
N PHE A 6 32.80 -4.22 26.21
CA PHE A 6 31.63 -5.06 25.90
C PHE A 6 31.99 -6.56 25.83
N LYS A 7 33.16 -6.92 25.28
CA LYS A 7 33.63 -8.31 25.22
C LYS A 7 34.09 -8.86 26.58
N LEU A 8 34.67 -8.03 27.45
CA LEU A 8 35.11 -8.45 28.79
C LEU A 8 33.93 -8.66 29.77
N VAL A 9 32.89 -7.82 29.68
CA VAL A 9 31.67 -7.94 30.49
C VAL A 9 30.87 -9.19 30.13
N ILE A 10 30.80 -9.54 28.84
CA ILE A 10 30.14 -10.77 28.38
C ILE A 10 30.91 -12.02 28.85
N LEU A 11 32.25 -12.00 28.83
CA LEU A 11 33.07 -13.13 29.28
C LEU A 11 32.94 -13.38 30.80
N LEU A 12 32.78 -12.32 31.61
CA LEU A 12 32.59 -12.43 33.07
C LEU A 12 31.19 -12.90 33.47
N LEU A 13 30.15 -12.59 32.68
CA LEU A 13 28.78 -13.05 32.93
C LEU A 13 28.58 -14.54 32.60
N VAL A 14 29.37 -15.10 31.68
CA VAL A 14 29.32 -16.54 31.35
C VAL A 14 29.90 -17.42 32.49
N VAL A 15 30.84 -16.91 33.27
CA VAL A 15 31.45 -17.65 34.39
C VAL A 15 30.53 -17.67 35.63
N PHE A 16 29.67 -16.66 35.80
CA PHE A 16 28.75 -16.59 36.95
C PHE A 16 27.52 -17.51 36.82
N PHE A 17 27.16 -17.93 35.61
CA PHE A 17 26.01 -18.83 35.37
C PHE A 17 26.32 -20.32 35.58
N ILE A 18 27.57 -20.70 35.91
CA ILE A 18 27.94 -22.10 36.16
C ILE A 18 27.64 -22.52 37.62
N SER A 19 27.27 -21.59 38.51
CA SER A 19 26.97 -21.94 39.91
C SER A 19 25.46 -22.08 40.16
N CYS A 20 25.04 -23.34 40.28
CA CYS A 20 23.79 -23.84 40.89
C CYS A 20 22.49 -23.70 40.08
N ASN A 21 22.09 -24.79 39.41
CA ASN A 21 20.82 -25.46 39.70
C ASN A 21 20.72 -26.86 39.04
N ASP A 22 21.02 -27.89 39.83
CA ASP A 22 20.53 -29.25 39.62
C ASP A 22 19.19 -29.41 40.34
N VAL A 23 18.08 -29.26 39.61
CA VAL A 23 16.79 -29.87 39.98
C VAL A 23 16.15 -30.39 38.70
N LYS A 24 16.08 -31.72 38.57
CA LYS A 24 15.39 -32.43 37.50
C LYS A 24 13.91 -32.01 37.45
N LYS A 25 13.58 -31.11 36.51
CA LYS A 25 12.22 -30.89 36.01
C LYS A 25 12.29 -30.98 34.48
N SER A 26 11.82 -32.10 33.95
CA SER A 26 11.57 -32.43 32.54
C SER A 26 12.19 -31.50 31.48
N SER A 27 13.35 -31.88 30.94
CA SER A 27 14.07 -31.27 29.82
C SER A 27 13.35 -31.38 28.45
N VAL A 28 12.07 -31.71 28.44
CA VAL A 28 11.27 -31.99 27.24
C VAL A 28 10.42 -30.78 26.83
N ASP A 29 9.99 -29.93 27.76
CA ASP A 29 9.11 -28.78 27.46
C ASP A 29 9.87 -27.56 26.89
N ASP A 30 11.09 -27.28 27.35
CA ASP A 30 11.87 -26.12 26.88
C ASP A 30 12.42 -26.29 25.47
N ASN A 31 12.84 -27.51 25.11
CA ASN A 31 13.32 -27.83 23.76
C ASN A 31 12.16 -27.81 22.75
N LYS A 32 10.97 -28.27 23.16
CA LYS A 32 9.77 -28.24 22.32
C LYS A 32 9.26 -26.82 22.08
N SER A 33 9.32 -25.96 23.10
CA SER A 33 8.99 -24.53 23.00
C SER A 33 9.94 -23.78 22.06
N LYS A 34 11.23 -24.11 22.09
CA LYS A 34 12.24 -23.52 21.20
C LYS A 34 12.04 -23.95 19.74
N GLU A 35 11.82 -25.24 19.49
CA GLU A 35 11.52 -25.78 18.16
C GLU A 35 10.22 -25.20 17.58
N LEU A 36 9.20 -24.95 18.42
CA LEU A 36 7.94 -24.36 18.00
C LEU A 36 8.12 -22.92 17.50
N LYS A 37 8.92 -22.12 18.21
CA LYS A 37 9.23 -20.73 17.83
C LYS A 37 10.04 -20.65 16.55
N GLU A 38 10.95 -21.61 16.34
CA GLU A 38 11.78 -21.69 15.13
C GLU A 38 10.91 -22.05 13.91
N LYS A 39 9.99 -23.00 14.06
CA LYS A 39 8.99 -23.32 13.01
C LYS A 39 8.04 -22.15 12.71
N GLU A 40 7.61 -21.41 13.73
CA GLU A 40 6.75 -20.23 13.55
C GLU A 40 7.48 -19.11 12.81
N LEU A 41 8.76 -18.90 13.11
CA LEU A 41 9.61 -17.95 12.41
C LEU A 41 9.79 -18.35 10.93
N GLU A 42 10.11 -19.62 10.66
CA GLU A 42 10.24 -20.13 9.29
C GLU A 42 8.94 -20.00 8.49
N LEU A 43 7.79 -20.26 9.12
CA LEU A 43 6.47 -20.08 8.51
C LEU A 43 6.25 -18.63 8.09
N ARG A 44 6.60 -17.69 8.97
CA ARG A 44 6.46 -16.25 8.71
C ARG A 44 7.38 -15.76 7.61
N GLU A 45 8.63 -16.25 7.57
CA GLU A 45 9.57 -15.94 6.49
C GLU A 45 9.04 -16.45 5.13
N ARG A 46 8.45 -17.64 5.11
CA ARG A 46 7.85 -18.21 3.90
C ARG A 46 6.62 -17.42 3.42
N GLU A 47 5.78 -16.96 4.34
CA GLU A 47 4.64 -16.08 4.01
C GLU A 47 5.09 -14.74 3.42
N LEU A 48 6.18 -14.16 3.94
CA LEU A 48 6.75 -12.92 3.41
C LEU A 48 7.27 -13.10 1.98
N ASP A 49 8.01 -14.19 1.70
CA ASP A 49 8.51 -14.52 0.35
C ASP A 49 7.37 -14.74 -0.65
N LEU A 50 6.30 -15.43 -0.25
CA LEU A 50 5.11 -15.60 -1.08
C LEU A 50 4.44 -14.25 -1.40
N LYS A 51 4.37 -13.35 -0.42
CA LYS A 51 3.78 -12.03 -0.58
C LYS A 51 4.62 -11.12 -1.48
N GLU A 52 5.95 -11.19 -1.36
CA GLU A 52 6.89 -10.46 -2.20
C GLU A 52 6.81 -10.94 -3.66
N LYS A 53 6.69 -12.24 -3.89
CA LYS A 53 6.46 -12.82 -5.22
C LYS A 53 5.11 -12.41 -5.83
N GLU A 54 4.04 -12.36 -5.03
CA GLU A 54 2.74 -11.87 -5.48
C GLU A 54 2.81 -10.40 -5.90
N LEU A 55 3.47 -9.56 -5.10
CA LEU A 55 3.69 -8.14 -5.42
C LEU A 55 4.48 -7.98 -6.73
N ALA A 56 5.57 -8.73 -6.90
CA ALA A 56 6.37 -8.71 -8.13
C ALA A 56 5.56 -9.16 -9.37
N SER A 57 4.66 -10.14 -9.22
CA SER A 57 3.77 -10.55 -10.31
C SER A 57 2.74 -9.47 -10.66
N LYS A 58 2.22 -8.74 -9.68
CA LYS A 58 1.29 -7.62 -9.89
C LYS A 58 1.98 -6.46 -10.59
N GLU A 59 3.21 -6.13 -10.22
CA GLU A 59 4.00 -5.08 -10.87
C GLU A 59 4.25 -5.37 -12.35
N ASN A 60 4.62 -6.61 -12.69
CA ASN A 60 4.83 -6.99 -14.09
C ASN A 60 3.55 -6.87 -14.92
N ASN A 61 2.41 -7.36 -14.43
CA ASN A 61 1.12 -7.23 -15.12
C ASN A 61 0.66 -5.76 -15.23
N LEU A 62 0.91 -4.94 -14.20
CA LEU A 62 0.62 -3.52 -14.24
C LEU A 62 1.48 -2.81 -15.29
N SER A 63 2.77 -3.12 -15.37
CA SER A 63 3.68 -2.54 -16.37
C SER A 63 3.29 -2.90 -17.81
N GLU A 64 2.82 -4.14 -18.06
CA GLU A 64 2.31 -4.54 -19.37
C GLU A 64 0.99 -3.82 -19.73
N ASN A 65 0.11 -3.63 -18.76
CA ASN A 65 -1.13 -2.86 -18.95
C ASN A 65 -0.88 -1.35 -19.10
N ILE A 66 0.15 -0.77 -18.48
CA ILE A 66 0.52 0.64 -18.67
C ILE A 66 1.08 0.88 -20.08
N ASN A 67 1.68 -0.14 -20.71
CA ASN A 67 2.07 -0.09 -22.12
C ASN A 67 0.87 -0.04 -23.09
N SER A 68 -0.38 -0.13 -22.61
CA SER A 68 -1.62 0.00 -23.41
C SER A 68 -1.88 1.40 -23.98
N GLY A 69 -1.03 2.38 -23.66
CA GLY A 69 -1.14 3.74 -24.21
C GLY A 69 -2.15 4.63 -23.51
N ILE A 70 -2.76 4.18 -22.40
CA ILE A 70 -3.57 5.02 -21.53
C ILE A 70 -2.71 6.14 -20.95
N LYS A 71 -3.19 7.38 -21.08
CA LYS A 71 -2.52 8.60 -20.62
C LYS A 71 -3.09 9.06 -19.27
N GLY A 72 -2.28 9.82 -18.54
CA GLY A 72 -2.64 10.32 -17.21
C GLY A 72 -1.61 9.96 -16.15
N ASP A 73 -1.78 10.54 -14.97
CA ASP A 73 -0.95 10.27 -13.80
C ASP A 73 -1.44 9.00 -13.06
N TYR A 74 -2.70 8.61 -13.27
CA TYR A 74 -3.37 7.49 -12.62
C TYR A 74 -4.04 6.53 -13.64
N PRO A 75 -3.28 5.94 -14.57
CA PRO A 75 -3.80 5.00 -15.56
C PRO A 75 -4.36 3.72 -14.92
N GLU A 76 -3.85 3.32 -13.74
CA GLU A 76 -4.26 2.12 -13.01
C GLU A 76 -5.75 2.11 -12.68
N VAL A 77 -6.38 3.29 -12.53
CA VAL A 77 -7.80 3.44 -12.22
C VAL A 77 -8.68 2.86 -13.34
N SER A 78 -8.20 2.84 -14.59
CA SER A 78 -8.90 2.24 -15.74
C SER A 78 -8.44 0.82 -16.06
N LEU A 79 -7.36 0.32 -15.43
CA LEU A 79 -6.69 -0.92 -15.83
C LEU A 79 -6.88 -2.06 -14.82
N ILE A 80 -6.91 -1.75 -13.53
CA ILE A 80 -6.96 -2.74 -12.45
C ILE A 80 -7.98 -2.37 -11.38
N LYS A 81 -8.43 -3.37 -10.63
CA LYS A 81 -9.31 -3.16 -9.49
C LYS A 81 -8.52 -2.61 -8.31
N LEU A 82 -8.90 -1.42 -7.84
CA LEU A 82 -8.21 -0.75 -6.75
C LEU A 82 -8.50 -1.41 -5.40
N THR A 83 -7.44 -1.63 -4.64
CA THR A 83 -7.49 -2.09 -3.25
C THR A 83 -7.56 -0.91 -2.30
N ASP A 84 -7.79 -1.18 -1.02
CA ASP A 84 -7.77 -0.15 0.02
C ASP A 84 -6.38 0.43 0.23
N GLN A 85 -5.35 -0.39 0.04
CA GLN A 85 -3.95 0.01 0.17
C GLN A 85 -3.57 1.05 -0.90
N ASP A 86 -4.12 0.92 -2.10
CA ASP A 86 -3.86 1.83 -3.22
C ASP A 86 -4.36 3.27 -2.96
N LEU A 87 -5.30 3.44 -2.02
CA LEU A 87 -5.95 4.72 -1.70
C LEU A 87 -5.58 5.26 -0.32
N GLN A 88 -4.90 4.46 0.50
CA GLN A 88 -4.47 4.87 1.83
C GLN A 88 -3.42 5.97 1.77
N ASN A 89 -3.48 6.89 2.74
CA ASN A 89 -2.54 8.00 2.91
C ASN A 89 -2.48 9.04 1.77
N ARG A 90 -3.40 8.96 0.80
CA ARG A 90 -3.58 10.02 -0.20
C ARG A 90 -4.36 11.18 0.40
N ASP A 91 -4.05 12.39 -0.05
CA ASP A 91 -4.83 13.56 0.33
C ASP A 91 -6.11 13.68 -0.51
N SER A 92 -7.02 14.57 -0.08
CA SER A 92 -8.31 14.76 -0.73
C SER A 92 -8.18 15.26 -2.18
N TRP A 93 -7.21 16.14 -2.44
CA TRP A 93 -6.98 16.67 -3.77
C TRP A 93 -6.47 15.59 -4.72
N GLU A 94 -5.53 14.77 -4.25
CA GLU A 94 -5.01 13.63 -4.98
C GLU A 94 -6.13 12.66 -5.36
N LEU A 95 -6.96 12.24 -4.39
CA LEU A 95 -8.11 11.37 -4.63
C LEU A 95 -9.11 11.99 -5.61
N ARG A 96 -9.34 13.30 -5.52
CA ARG A 96 -10.18 14.05 -6.45
C ARG A 96 -9.62 14.01 -7.87
N ILE A 97 -8.32 14.22 -8.05
CA ILE A 97 -7.69 14.13 -9.37
C ILE A 97 -7.76 12.71 -9.92
N MET A 98 -7.39 11.70 -9.12
CA MET A 98 -7.47 10.28 -9.50
C MET A 98 -8.86 9.91 -10.03
N ARG A 99 -9.92 10.30 -9.30
CA ARG A 99 -11.30 10.05 -9.72
C ARG A 99 -11.62 10.77 -11.03
N ASN A 100 -11.27 12.05 -11.13
CA ASN A 100 -11.64 12.89 -12.27
C ASN A 100 -10.84 12.58 -13.53
N GLU A 101 -9.65 11.98 -13.41
CA GLU A 101 -8.84 11.59 -14.56
C GLU A 101 -9.56 10.59 -15.46
N VAL A 102 -10.34 9.67 -14.87
CA VAL A 102 -11.21 8.74 -15.62
C VAL A 102 -12.16 9.51 -16.54
N TYR A 103 -12.85 10.51 -15.99
CA TYR A 103 -13.77 11.35 -16.76
C TYR A 103 -13.03 12.18 -17.82
N ALA A 104 -11.85 12.69 -17.49
CA ALA A 104 -11.01 13.46 -18.39
C ALA A 104 -10.58 12.63 -19.61
N ARG A 105 -10.21 11.35 -19.41
CA ARG A 105 -9.85 10.43 -20.51
C ARG A 105 -10.99 10.21 -21.49
N HIS A 106 -12.24 10.25 -21.01
CA HIS A 106 -13.44 10.15 -21.85
C HIS A 106 -13.90 11.50 -22.40
N GLY A 107 -13.12 12.58 -22.21
CA GLY A 107 -13.39 13.90 -22.78
C GLY A 107 -14.42 14.74 -22.02
N TYR A 108 -14.60 14.50 -20.71
CA TYR A 108 -15.54 15.27 -19.90
C TYR A 108 -15.16 16.76 -19.78
N ILE A 109 -16.12 17.66 -19.97
CA ILE A 109 -15.95 19.12 -19.81
C ILE A 109 -16.18 19.51 -18.35
N PHE A 110 -15.09 19.64 -17.58
CA PHE A 110 -15.17 20.05 -16.17
C PHE A 110 -15.80 21.42 -15.99
N LYS A 111 -16.74 21.56 -15.05
CA LYS A 111 -17.35 22.86 -14.70
C LYS A 111 -16.62 23.56 -13.55
N LEU A 112 -16.07 22.80 -12.61
CA LEU A 112 -15.28 23.33 -11.50
C LEU A 112 -13.97 23.94 -12.01
N PRO A 113 -13.65 25.21 -11.68
CA PRO A 113 -12.45 25.89 -12.16
C PRO A 113 -11.15 25.14 -11.83
N GLU A 114 -11.01 24.66 -10.60
CA GLU A 114 -9.81 23.94 -10.14
C GLU A 114 -9.50 22.69 -10.99
N LEU A 115 -10.52 21.90 -11.34
CA LEU A 115 -10.37 20.70 -12.17
C LEU A 115 -10.09 21.06 -13.62
N ARG A 116 -10.82 22.06 -14.13
CA ARG A 116 -10.61 22.54 -15.50
C ARG A 116 -9.18 23.04 -15.69
N GLU A 117 -8.69 23.86 -14.76
CA GLU A 117 -7.33 24.39 -14.80
C GLU A 117 -6.29 23.26 -14.70
N TYR A 118 -6.53 22.26 -13.87
CA TYR A 118 -5.66 21.10 -13.77
C TYR A 118 -5.61 20.30 -15.09
N PHE A 119 -6.77 19.91 -15.63
CA PHE A 119 -6.82 19.03 -16.81
C PHE A 119 -6.46 19.74 -18.12
N ILE A 120 -6.72 21.03 -18.29
CA ILE A 120 -6.28 21.78 -19.49
C ILE A 120 -4.76 21.79 -19.64
N ARG A 121 -4.00 21.64 -18.55
CA ARG A 121 -2.54 21.54 -18.62
C ARG A 121 -2.04 20.15 -19.04
N GLN A 122 -2.93 19.17 -19.10
CA GLN A 122 -2.59 17.81 -19.50
C GLN A 122 -2.60 17.71 -21.02
N ASN A 123 -1.48 17.31 -21.62
CA ASN A 123 -1.31 17.25 -23.07
C ASN A 123 -2.21 16.21 -23.76
N TRP A 124 -2.74 15.25 -23.01
CA TRP A 124 -3.61 14.17 -23.49
C TRP A 124 -5.09 14.48 -23.31
N TYR A 125 -5.45 15.53 -22.56
CA TYR A 125 -6.84 15.87 -22.27
C TYR A 125 -7.48 16.60 -23.45
N ASP A 126 -8.58 16.05 -23.95
CA ASP A 126 -9.37 16.61 -25.05
C ASP A 126 -10.84 16.73 -24.64
N PRO A 127 -11.33 17.93 -24.23
CA PRO A 127 -12.70 18.13 -23.77
C PRO A 127 -13.72 18.08 -24.92
N GLN A 128 -14.63 17.11 -24.90
CA GLN A 128 -15.60 16.85 -25.96
C GLN A 128 -17.07 16.81 -25.49
N PHE A 129 -17.36 16.33 -24.28
CA PHE A 129 -18.71 16.00 -23.84
C PHE A 129 -19.06 16.60 -22.48
N ASP A 130 -20.33 17.00 -22.31
CA ASP A 130 -20.86 17.45 -21.01
C ASP A 130 -21.23 16.29 -20.07
N ASP A 131 -21.35 15.06 -20.60
CA ASP A 131 -21.59 13.83 -19.84
C ASP A 131 -20.89 12.65 -20.52
N VAL A 132 -20.16 11.86 -19.74
CA VAL A 132 -19.41 10.69 -20.18
C VAL A 132 -19.75 9.43 -19.36
N ASN A 133 -20.74 9.49 -18.46
CA ASN A 133 -21.04 8.39 -17.52
C ASN A 133 -21.31 7.04 -18.22
N ASN A 134 -21.89 7.08 -19.42
CA ASN A 134 -22.16 5.90 -20.23
C ASN A 134 -20.94 5.35 -20.99
N MET A 135 -19.84 6.12 -21.06
CA MET A 135 -18.59 5.74 -21.70
C MET A 135 -17.63 5.02 -20.75
N LEU A 136 -17.82 5.19 -19.44
CA LEU A 136 -17.03 4.50 -18.42
C LEU A 136 -17.33 3.00 -18.45
N SER A 137 -16.26 2.21 -18.41
CA SER A 137 -16.32 0.77 -18.16
C SER A 137 -16.83 0.47 -16.76
N ASP A 138 -17.30 -0.77 -16.54
CA ASP A 138 -17.80 -1.19 -15.22
C ASP A 138 -16.69 -1.17 -14.16
N LEU A 139 -15.45 -1.48 -14.54
CA LEU A 139 -14.28 -1.37 -13.68
C LEU A 139 -14.01 0.08 -13.26
N GLU A 140 -14.04 1.01 -14.22
CA GLU A 140 -13.87 2.43 -13.94
C GLU A 140 -14.95 2.96 -13.01
N LYS A 141 -16.21 2.57 -13.21
CA LYS A 141 -17.32 2.94 -12.31
C LYS A 141 -17.10 2.42 -10.89
N GLU A 142 -16.66 1.16 -10.76
CA GLU A 142 -16.35 0.58 -9.45
C GLU A 142 -15.23 1.36 -8.75
N ASN A 143 -14.13 1.63 -9.46
CA ASN A 143 -12.98 2.33 -8.92
C ASN A 143 -13.29 3.80 -8.58
N VAL A 144 -14.01 4.51 -9.44
CA VAL A 144 -14.47 5.90 -9.21
C VAL A 144 -15.30 6.00 -7.94
N GLU A 145 -16.25 5.07 -7.74
CA GLU A 145 -17.06 5.06 -6.53
C GLU A 145 -16.24 4.73 -5.28
N LYS A 146 -15.24 3.84 -5.41
CA LYS A 146 -14.32 3.54 -4.31
C LYS A 146 -13.48 4.77 -3.93
N ILE A 147 -12.88 5.43 -4.90
CA ILE A 147 -12.08 6.66 -4.68
C ILE A 147 -12.96 7.75 -4.05
N ARG A 148 -14.19 7.94 -4.51
CA ARG A 148 -15.14 8.92 -3.96
C ARG A 148 -15.37 8.71 -2.46
N LYS A 149 -15.54 7.47 -2.00
CA LYS A 149 -15.69 7.15 -0.58
C LYS A 149 -14.45 7.50 0.24
N TYR A 150 -13.26 7.26 -0.31
CA TYR A 150 -12.00 7.63 0.34
C TYR A 150 -11.81 9.15 0.40
N GLU A 151 -12.20 9.88 -0.65
CA GLU A 151 -12.18 11.35 -0.67
C GLU A 151 -13.09 11.91 0.44
N GLU A 152 -14.33 11.43 0.54
CA GLU A 152 -15.28 11.84 1.58
C GLU A 152 -14.78 11.55 3.00
N TYR A 153 -14.22 10.35 3.22
CA TYR A 153 -13.60 9.99 4.49
C TYR A 153 -12.46 10.95 4.85
N THR A 154 -11.58 11.22 3.89
CA THR A 154 -10.41 12.08 4.06
C THR A 154 -10.83 13.53 4.36
N ASP A 155 -11.78 14.07 3.61
CA ASP A 155 -12.38 15.39 3.85
C ASP A 155 -12.99 15.51 5.26
N SER A 156 -13.71 14.47 5.68
CA SER A 156 -14.33 14.45 7.02
C SER A 156 -13.29 14.45 8.14
N LYS A 157 -12.22 13.69 7.95
CA LYS A 157 -11.09 13.58 8.89
C LYS A 157 -10.38 14.92 9.04
N TYR A 158 -10.04 15.60 7.94
CA TYR A 158 -9.40 16.92 8.01
C TYR A 158 -10.28 17.99 8.65
N LYS A 159 -11.60 17.98 8.39
CA LYS A 159 -12.55 18.90 9.05
C LYS A 159 -12.61 18.68 10.56
N SER A 160 -12.45 17.44 11.04
CA SER A 160 -12.43 17.14 12.47
C SER A 160 -11.18 17.66 13.20
N TYR A 161 -10.01 17.67 12.56
CA TYR A 161 -8.78 18.20 13.15
C TYR A 161 -8.69 19.73 13.16
N SER A 162 -9.53 20.40 12.36
CA SER A 162 -9.54 21.86 12.23
C SER A 162 -10.52 22.55 13.18
N ARG A 163 -11.21 21.79 14.06
CA ARG A 163 -12.14 22.28 15.08
C ARG A 163 -11.53 22.14 16.46
#